data_AF-A0A346HW22-F1
#
_entry.id   AF-A0A346HW22-F1
#
_cell.length_a   1.000
_cell.length_b   1.000
_cell.length_c   1.000
_cell.angle_alpha   90.00
_cell.angle_beta   90.00
_cell.angle_gamma   90.00
#
_symmetry.space_group_name_H-M   'P 1'
#
loop_
_entity.id
_entity.type
_entity.pdbx_description
1 polymer ?
#
loop_
_entity_poly.entity_id
_entity_poly.type
_entity_poly.pdbx_seq_one_letter_code
_entity_poly.pdbx_strand_id
1 'polypeptide(L)'
;ELVADNIRIIREIALKVKESGFSGISIIVANPVDIITRAYRDASGFSDQKVIGSGTVLDTARLQFAIAKRAKVSPNSVQAYVMGEHGDSSFVAYSNIKIAGECFCAYSKLTGIDSSNYEKELEYPVSRRAYE
;
A
#
# COMPACT_ATOMS: atom_id res chain seq x y z
N GLU A 1 6.41 -10.06 -20.43
CA GLU A 1 5.64 -9.40 -21.52
C GLU A 1 4.66 -8.37 -20.99
N LEU A 2 3.69 -8.73 -20.14
CA LEU A 2 2.62 -7.80 -19.68
C LEU A 2 3.11 -6.46 -19.08
N VAL A 3 4.22 -6.45 -18.33
CA VAL A 3 4.76 -5.22 -17.73
C VAL A 3 5.30 -4.26 -18.79
N ALA A 4 5.96 -4.76 -19.83
CA ALA A 4 6.53 -3.92 -20.88
C ALA A 4 5.43 -3.23 -21.69
N ASP A 5 4.34 -3.94 -21.97
CA ASP A 5 3.16 -3.38 -22.64
C ASP A 5 2.47 -2.32 -21.79
N ASN A 6 2.26 -2.60 -20.50
CA ASN A 6 1.69 -1.62 -19.58
C ASN A 6 2.57 -0.36 -19.46
N ILE A 7 3.89 -0.52 -19.47
CA ILE A 7 4.84 0.61 -19.50
C ILE A 7 4.70 1.41 -20.80
N ARG A 8 4.56 0.76 -21.96
CA ARG A 8 4.36 1.47 -23.22
C ARG A 8 3.06 2.27 -23.20
N ILE A 9 1.96 1.63 -22.81
CA ILE A 9 0.64 2.25 -22.73
C ILE A 9 0.64 3.43 -21.77
N ILE A 10 1.21 3.27 -20.56
CA ILE A 10 1.18 4.35 -19.56
C ILE A 10 2.01 5.57 -19.99
N ARG A 11 3.10 5.37 -20.74
CA ARG A 11 3.91 6.46 -21.30
C ARG A 11 3.13 7.25 -22.35
N GLU A 12 2.43 6.55 -23.25
CA GLU A 12 1.57 7.19 -24.25
C GLU A 12 0.44 8.01 -23.59
N ILE A 13 -0.17 7.47 -22.53
CA ILE A 13 -1.19 8.18 -21.74
C ILE A 13 -0.58 9.40 -21.05
N ALA A 14 0.59 9.26 -20.41
CA ALA A 14 1.27 10.34 -19.70
C ALA A 14 1.58 11.54 -20.62
N LEU A 15 2.03 11.28 -21.85
CA LEU A 15 2.28 12.32 -22.85
C LEU A 15 0.99 13.05 -23.24
N LYS A 16 -0.10 12.32 -23.53
CA LYS A 16 -1.40 12.93 -23.86
C LYS A 16 -1.97 13.77 -22.72
N VAL A 17 -1.82 13.32 -21.46
CA VAL A 17 -2.25 14.08 -20.28
C VAL A 17 -1.41 15.34 -20.11
N LYS A 18 -0.11 15.29 -20.38
CA LYS A 18 0.75 16.48 -20.38
C LYS A 18 0.33 17.47 -21.47
N GLU A 19 0.13 16.97 -22.69
CA GLU A 19 -0.24 17.77 -23.87
C GLU A 19 -1.59 18.46 -23.72
N SER A 20 -2.51 17.90 -22.93
CA SER A 20 -3.81 18.54 -22.64
C SER A 20 -3.70 19.76 -21.71
N GLY A 21 -2.51 20.04 -21.17
CA GLY A 21 -2.30 21.13 -20.21
C GLY A 21 -2.73 20.78 -18.78
N PHE A 22 -2.88 19.49 -18.45
CA PHE A 22 -3.24 19.05 -17.10
C PHE A 22 -2.22 19.52 -16.06
N SER A 23 -2.73 20.12 -14.98
CA SER A 23 -1.91 20.70 -13.91
C SER A 23 -2.21 20.12 -12.52
N GLY A 24 -3.10 19.13 -12.44
CA GLY A 24 -3.53 18.47 -11.19
C GLY A 24 -2.59 17.39 -10.67
N ILE A 25 -3.15 16.46 -9.89
CA ILE A 25 -2.46 15.29 -9.33
C ILE A 25 -2.96 14.03 -10.07
N SER A 26 -2.04 13.21 -10.54
CA SER A 26 -2.33 11.91 -11.16
C SER A 26 -2.25 10.80 -10.12
N ILE A 27 -3.33 10.03 -9.99
CA ILE A 27 -3.38 8.84 -9.14
C ILE A 27 -3.29 7.59 -10.02
N ILE A 28 -2.26 6.78 -9.82
CA ILE A 28 -1.98 5.60 -10.62
C ILE A 28 -2.40 4.36 -9.83
N VAL A 29 -3.25 3.53 -10.46
CA VAL A 29 -3.82 2.31 -9.86
C VAL A 29 -3.47 1.05 -10.67
N ALA A 30 -2.97 1.22 -11.91
CA ALA A 30 -2.67 0.10 -12.79
C ALA A 30 -1.42 -0.67 -12.31
N ASN A 31 -1.52 -2.01 -12.28
CA ASN A 31 -0.44 -2.88 -11.82
C ASN A 31 0.60 -3.19 -12.91
N PRO A 32 1.88 -3.42 -12.53
CA PRO A 32 2.45 -3.27 -11.17
C PRO A 32 2.61 -1.79 -10.77
N VAL A 33 1.87 -1.36 -9.74
CA VAL A 33 1.60 0.07 -9.50
C VAL A 33 2.86 0.90 -9.28
N ASP A 34 3.86 0.37 -8.59
CA ASP A 34 5.08 1.11 -8.27
C ASP A 34 5.89 1.43 -9.54
N ILE A 35 6.06 0.44 -10.42
CA ILE A 35 6.78 0.58 -11.69
C ILE A 35 6.01 1.46 -12.66
N ILE A 36 4.69 1.26 -12.76
CA ILE A 36 3.82 2.04 -13.66
C ILE A 36 3.75 3.50 -13.23
N THR A 37 3.68 3.77 -11.92
CA THR A 37 3.74 5.13 -11.36
C THR A 37 5.03 5.83 -11.74
N ARG A 38 6.16 5.12 -11.61
CA ARG A 38 7.47 5.67 -12.01
C ARG A 38 7.52 5.96 -13.51
N ALA A 39 7.07 5.03 -14.35
CA ALA A 39 7.04 5.21 -15.80
C ALA A 39 6.15 6.38 -16.24
N TYR A 40 4.99 6.56 -15.60
CA TYR A 40 4.11 7.71 -15.84
C TYR A 40 4.78 9.02 -15.46
N ARG A 41 5.43 9.08 -14.29
CA ARG A 41 6.13 10.28 -13.82
C ARG A 41 7.25 10.68 -14.77
N ASP A 42 8.09 9.72 -15.16
CA ASP A 42 9.20 9.97 -16.06
C ASP A 42 8.73 10.46 -17.44
N ALA A 43 7.63 9.93 -17.99
CA ALA A 43 7.10 10.35 -19.29
C ALA A 43 6.34 11.69 -19.27
N SER A 44 5.53 11.93 -18.23
CA SER A 44 4.82 13.22 -18.08
C SER A 44 5.78 14.37 -17.74
N GLY A 45 6.86 14.09 -17.01
CA GLY A 45 7.76 15.10 -16.46
C GLY A 45 7.13 15.92 -15.33
N PHE A 46 6.05 15.41 -14.71
CA PHE A 46 5.47 16.01 -13.52
C PHE A 46 6.37 15.78 -12.31
N SER A 47 6.33 16.72 -11.35
CA SER A 47 7.02 16.57 -10.07
C SER A 47 6.47 15.40 -9.25
N ASP A 48 7.30 14.84 -8.38
CA ASP A 48 6.98 13.70 -7.51
C ASP A 48 5.70 13.90 -6.68
N GLN A 49 5.43 15.14 -6.26
CA GLN A 49 4.24 15.49 -5.49
C GLN A 49 2.92 15.41 -6.29
N LYS A 50 3.00 15.32 -7.63
CA LYS A 50 1.85 15.29 -8.54
C LYS A 50 1.58 13.91 -9.12
N VAL A 51 2.41 12.92 -8.85
CA VAL A 51 2.21 11.56 -9.36
C VAL A 51 2.28 10.58 -8.20
N ILE A 52 1.10 10.07 -7.82
CA ILE A 52 0.93 9.23 -6.63
C ILE A 52 0.42 7.87 -7.07
N GLY A 53 1.15 6.81 -6.75
CA GLY A 53 0.65 5.44 -6.89
C GLY A 53 -0.27 5.09 -5.73
N SER A 54 -1.30 4.26 -5.96
CA SER A 54 -2.12 3.74 -4.85
C SER A 54 -1.30 2.92 -3.87
N GLY A 55 -0.22 2.28 -4.34
CA GLY A 55 0.73 1.51 -3.54
C GLY A 55 0.01 0.55 -2.59
N THR A 56 0.42 0.55 -1.33
CA THR A 56 -0.08 -0.35 -0.28
C THR A 56 -1.27 0.21 0.51
N VAL A 57 -2.02 1.18 -0.02
CA VAL A 57 -3.15 1.79 0.71
C VAL A 57 -4.23 0.78 1.08
N LEU A 58 -4.55 -0.14 0.16
CA LEU A 58 -5.55 -1.18 0.38
C LEU A 58 -5.03 -2.25 1.34
N ASP A 59 -3.75 -2.64 1.22
CA ASP A 59 -3.10 -3.58 2.11
C ASP A 59 -3.06 -3.06 3.55
N THR A 60 -2.74 -1.77 3.69
CA THR A 60 -2.79 -1.06 4.97
C THR A 60 -4.20 -1.06 5.57
N ALA A 61 -5.23 -0.77 4.77
CA ALA A 61 -6.61 -0.81 5.25
C ALA A 61 -7.03 -2.23 5.69
N ARG A 62 -6.61 -3.26 4.95
CA ARG A 62 -6.84 -4.67 5.30
C ARG A 62 -6.15 -5.05 6.62
N LEU A 63 -4.90 -4.62 6.80
CA LEU A 63 -4.14 -4.81 8.04
C LEU A 63 -4.85 -4.16 9.24
N GLN A 64 -5.24 -2.89 9.10
CA GLN A 64 -5.95 -2.15 10.15
C GLN A 64 -7.26 -2.86 10.54
N PHE A 65 -8.02 -3.34 9.56
CA PHE A 65 -9.24 -4.12 9.80
C PHE A 65 -8.95 -5.44 10.54
N ALA A 66 -7.92 -6.18 10.13
CA ALA A 66 -7.56 -7.46 10.75
C ALA A 66 -7.12 -7.31 12.22
N ILE A 67 -6.36 -6.26 12.52
CA ILE A 67 -5.94 -5.90 13.89
C ILE A 67 -7.16 -5.47 14.71
N ALA A 68 -7.98 -4.57 14.17
CA ALA A 68 -9.16 -4.04 14.85
C ALA A 68 -10.15 -5.14 15.24
N LYS A 69 -10.38 -6.11 14.35
CA LYS A 69 -11.24 -7.27 14.62
C LYS A 69 -10.73 -8.10 15.80
N ARG A 70 -9.42 -8.34 15.88
CA ARG A 70 -8.81 -9.11 16.99
C ARG A 70 -8.80 -8.33 18.30
N ALA A 71 -8.50 -7.04 18.24
CA ALA A 71 -8.47 -6.16 19.41
C ALA A 71 -9.87 -5.67 19.85
N LYS A 72 -10.93 -5.98 19.08
CA LYS A 72 -12.32 -5.56 19.33
C LYS A 72 -12.48 -4.04 19.43
N VAL A 73 -11.79 -3.32 18.56
CA VAL A 73 -11.83 -1.85 18.46
C VAL A 73 -12.29 -1.42 17.08
N SER A 74 -12.52 -0.11 16.89
CA SER A 74 -12.73 0.46 15.56
C SER A 74 -11.44 0.41 14.73
N PRO A 75 -11.49 0.10 13.43
CA PRO A 75 -10.34 0.24 12.52
C PRO A 75 -9.72 1.64 12.55
N ASN A 76 -10.52 2.68 12.75
CA ASN A 76 -10.05 4.06 12.85
C ASN A 76 -9.17 4.31 14.09
N SER A 77 -9.23 3.42 15.09
CA SER A 77 -8.38 3.48 16.27
C SER A 77 -7.04 2.76 16.08
N VAL A 78 -6.84 2.08 14.94
CA VAL A 78 -5.61 1.33 14.64
C VAL A 78 -4.72 2.15 13.71
N GLN A 79 -3.49 2.39 14.14
CA GLN A 79 -2.43 2.94 13.30
C GLN A 79 -1.48 1.79 12.97
N ALA A 80 -1.51 1.35 11.72
CA ALA A 80 -0.66 0.30 11.18
C ALA A 80 -0.40 0.60 9.71
N TYR A 81 0.72 0.11 9.19
CA TYR A 81 1.18 0.40 7.82
C TYR A 81 1.78 -0.85 7.19
N VAL A 82 1.38 -1.11 5.95
CA VAL A 82 2.10 -1.99 5.03
C VAL A 82 2.98 -1.09 4.17
N MET A 83 4.27 -1.40 4.09
CA MET A 83 5.26 -0.62 3.35
C MET A 83 6.00 -1.51 2.33
N GLY A 84 6.81 -0.88 1.47
CA GLY A 84 7.53 -1.57 0.40
C GLY A 84 6.77 -1.57 -0.92
N GLU A 85 7.09 -2.52 -1.78
CA GLU A 85 6.38 -2.76 -3.04
C GLU A 85 4.94 -3.20 -2.75
N HIS A 86 4.00 -2.79 -3.59
CA HIS A 86 2.67 -3.39 -3.60
C HIS A 86 2.73 -4.78 -4.25
N GLY A 87 2.91 -5.81 -3.41
CA GLY A 87 2.98 -7.21 -3.84
C GLY A 87 3.83 -8.07 -2.92
N ASP A 88 4.60 -8.98 -3.52
CA ASP A 88 5.33 -10.04 -2.83
C ASP A 88 6.40 -9.53 -1.85
N SER A 89 6.96 -8.34 -2.09
CA SER A 89 7.98 -7.73 -1.21
C SER A 89 7.44 -6.66 -0.25
N SER A 90 6.11 -6.58 -0.11
CA SER A 90 5.48 -5.78 0.96
C SER A 90 5.82 -6.34 2.34
N PHE A 91 5.89 -5.45 3.35
CA PHE A 91 6.11 -5.86 4.73
C PHE A 91 5.27 -5.02 5.71
N VAL A 92 4.93 -5.60 6.86
CA VAL A 92 4.21 -4.90 7.93
C VAL A 92 5.21 -4.16 8.81
N ALA A 93 4.97 -2.87 9.04
CA ALA A 93 5.74 -2.06 9.98
C ALA A 93 5.38 -2.39 11.44
N TYR A 94 5.63 -3.62 11.89
CA TYR A 94 5.13 -4.17 13.15
C TYR A 94 5.48 -3.31 14.36
N SER A 95 6.72 -2.80 14.42
CA SER A 95 7.21 -1.92 15.48
C SER A 95 6.42 -0.62 15.63
N ASN A 96 5.67 -0.21 14.61
CA ASN A 96 4.93 1.05 14.55
C ASN A 96 3.42 0.86 14.78
N ILE A 97 2.96 -0.36 14.99
CA ILE A 97 1.55 -0.62 15.20
C ILE A 97 1.12 -0.02 16.54
N LYS A 98 0.07 0.80 16.49
CA LYS A 98 -0.58 1.38 17.68
C LYS A 98 -2.08 1.18 17.64
N ILE A 99 -2.67 1.05 18.82
CA ILE A 99 -4.12 1.06 19.03
C ILE A 99 -4.43 2.18 20.01
N ALA A 100 -5.28 3.12 19.63
CA ALA A 100 -5.63 4.31 20.42
C ALA A 100 -4.40 5.11 20.94
N GLY A 101 -3.28 5.06 20.20
CA GLY A 101 -2.02 5.73 20.56
C GLY A 101 -1.07 4.88 21.39
N GLU A 102 -1.50 3.73 21.91
CA GLU A 102 -0.67 2.80 22.68
C GLU A 102 0.01 1.76 21.79
N CYS A 103 1.18 1.28 22.23
CA CYS A 103 1.92 0.20 21.55
C CYS A 103 1.07 -1.05 21.41
N PHE A 104 1.07 -1.67 20.23
CA PHE A 104 0.38 -2.94 19.98
C PHE A 104 0.80 -4.07 20.95
N CYS A 105 2.04 -4.03 21.45
CA CYS A 105 2.55 -4.95 22.45
C CYS A 105 1.69 -5.01 23.74
N ALA A 106 1.00 -3.91 24.10
CA ALA A 106 0.07 -3.90 25.23
C ALA A 106 -1.16 -4.81 24.99
N TYR A 107 -1.46 -5.10 23.72
CA TYR A 107 -2.61 -5.89 23.29
C TYR A 107 -2.26 -7.35 22.97
N SER A 108 -1.00 -7.77 23.09
CA SER A 108 -0.56 -9.13 22.71
C SER A 108 -1.35 -10.25 23.41
N LYS A 109 -1.71 -10.07 24.68
CA LYS A 109 -2.55 -11.05 25.41
C LYS A 109 -3.98 -11.14 24.86
N LEU A 110 -4.53 -10.03 24.37
CA LEU A 110 -5.89 -9.96 23.82
C LEU A 110 -5.94 -10.50 22.38
N THR A 111 -4.94 -10.16 21.57
CA THR A 111 -4.90 -10.50 20.15
C THR A 111 -4.28 -11.87 19.88
N GLY A 112 -3.47 -12.39 20.82
CA GLY A 112 -2.63 -13.57 20.61
C GLY A 112 -1.44 -13.31 19.68
N ILE A 113 -1.11 -12.04 19.40
CA ILE A 113 -0.08 -11.66 18.45
C ILE A 113 1.05 -10.94 19.15
N ASP A 114 2.28 -11.39 18.91
CA ASP A 114 3.52 -10.80 19.40
C ASP A 114 4.60 -10.82 18.31
N SER A 115 5.82 -10.40 18.67
CA SER A 115 6.95 -10.33 17.74
C SER A 115 7.37 -11.69 17.17
N SER A 116 6.98 -12.81 17.78
CA SER A 116 7.35 -14.15 17.32
C SER A 116 6.41 -14.71 16.23
N ASN A 117 5.20 -14.16 16.10
CA ASN A 117 4.16 -14.71 15.22
C ASN A 117 3.47 -13.67 14.30
N TYR A 118 3.81 -12.39 14.38
CA TYR A 118 3.13 -11.35 13.62
C TYR A 118 3.19 -11.55 12.10
N GLU A 119 4.30 -12.08 11.57
CA GLU A 119 4.43 -12.34 10.13
C GLU A 119 3.35 -13.30 9.65
N LYS A 120 3.10 -14.36 10.41
CA LYS A 120 2.09 -15.36 10.10
C LYS A 120 0.67 -14.83 10.31
N GLU A 121 0.45 -14.06 11.37
CA GLU A 121 -0.90 -13.65 11.79
C GLU A 121 -1.41 -12.35 11.13
N LEU A 122 -0.49 -11.48 10.70
CA LEU A 122 -0.78 -10.16 10.13
C LEU A 122 -0.21 -9.99 8.73
N GLU A 123 1.06 -10.32 8.50
CA GLU A 123 1.73 -10.02 7.23
C GLU A 123 1.25 -10.92 6.08
N TYR A 124 1.38 -12.25 6.19
CA TYR A 124 0.95 -13.19 5.15
C TYR A 124 -0.53 -13.07 4.77
N PRO A 125 -1.48 -12.90 5.71
CA PRO A 125 -2.88 -12.71 5.36
C PRO A 125 -3.17 -11.42 4.60
N VAL A 126 -2.29 -10.42 4.69
CA VAL A 126 -2.46 -9.14 4.00
C VAL A 126 -1.76 -9.16 2.65
N SER A 127 -0.51 -9.63 2.58
CA SER A 127 0.27 -9.68 1.33
C SER A 127 -0.27 -10.71 0.33
N ARG A 128 -0.83 -11.84 0.78
CA ARG A 128 -1.27 -12.93 -0.11
C ARG A 128 -2.72 -12.83 -0.59
N ARG A 129 -3.51 -11.88 -0.08
CA ARG A 129 -4.93 -11.68 -0.45
C ARG A 129 -5.14 -11.02 -1.81
N ALA A 130 -4.09 -10.62 -2.51
CA ALA A 130 -4.21 -10.21 -3.92
C ALA A 130 -4.41 -11.40 -4.87
N TYR A 131 -4.15 -12.63 -4.39
CA TYR A 131 -4.25 -13.89 -5.16
C TYR A 131 -5.50 -14.73 -4.83
N GLU A 132 -6.36 -14.26 -3.91
CA GLU A 132 -7.68 -14.81 -3.58
C GLU A 132 -8.79 -13.86 -4.05
#